data_AF-A0A813KBU5-F1
#
_entry.id   AF-A0A813KBU5-F1
#
_cell.length_a   1.000
_cell.length_b   1.000
_cell.length_c   1.000
_cell.angle_alpha   90.00
_cell.angle_beta   90.00
_cell.angle_gamma   90.00
#
_symmetry.space_group_name_H-M   'P 1'
#
loop_
_entity.id
_entity.type
_entity.pdbx_description
1 polymer ?
#
loop_
_entity_poly.entity_id
_entity_poly.type
_entity_poly.pdbx_seq_one_letter_code
_entity_poly.pdbx_strand_id
1 'polypeptide(L)'
;EPSTSPADESQSAASSRGPSMSNEKKRWRQETFRAHEGGVFAISWAPAASSQAGIPGAASDSTGCGAVIGPRRLVTGGADHQVRIWRHDELTDEWADSHHFPAGEHGDWIRDVAWRPNVGMPTNTVASCSEDGSIVIWMQTMA
;
A
#
# COMPACT_ATOMS: atom_id res chain seq x y z
N GLU A 1 69.73 40.57 26.65
CA GLU A 1 68.97 40.12 27.84
C GLU A 1 68.29 41.33 28.46
N PRO A 2 67.19 41.19 29.24
CA PRO A 2 66.26 40.05 29.37
C PRO A 2 64.90 40.42 28.67
N SER A 3 63.72 39.80 28.82
CA SER A 3 63.27 38.56 29.49
C SER A 3 61.98 38.03 28.84
N THR A 4 61.95 36.73 28.55
CA THR A 4 60.96 35.75 29.08
C THR A 4 59.46 36.12 29.06
N SER A 5 58.69 35.79 28.00
CA SER A 5 57.85 34.57 27.83
C SER A 5 56.35 34.79 28.19
N PRO A 6 55.41 33.84 27.98
CA PRO A 6 54.67 33.75 26.70
C PRO A 6 53.14 33.55 26.86
N ALA A 7 52.50 33.11 25.77
CA ALA A 7 51.15 32.52 25.68
C ALA A 7 49.94 33.46 25.72
N ASP A 8 49.44 33.79 24.52
CA ASP A 8 48.00 33.74 24.24
C ASP A 8 47.78 32.62 23.21
N GLU A 9 47.39 31.44 23.70
CA GLU A 9 46.99 30.33 22.84
C GLU A 9 45.52 30.55 22.45
N SER A 10 45.31 31.46 21.49
CA SER A 10 43.98 31.75 20.96
C SER A 10 43.45 30.54 20.19
N GLN A 11 42.78 29.63 20.89
CA GLN A 11 42.24 28.38 20.35
C GLN A 11 41.28 28.66 19.18
N SER A 12 41.76 28.49 17.95
CA SER A 12 40.93 28.57 16.76
C SER A 12 40.02 27.35 16.71
N ALA A 13 38.74 27.57 17.03
CA ALA A 13 37.73 26.52 17.08
C ALA A 13 37.44 25.94 15.67
N ALA A 14 38.25 24.96 15.27
CA ALA A 14 38.00 24.10 14.12
C ALA A 14 37.65 22.69 14.62
N SER A 15 36.53 22.57 15.35
CA SER A 15 35.91 21.26 15.55
C SER A 15 35.47 20.74 14.19
N SER A 16 36.30 19.89 13.59
CA SER A 16 36.00 19.18 12.36
C SER A 16 34.89 18.17 12.62
N ARG A 17 33.65 18.69 12.65
CA ARG A 17 32.45 17.90 12.42
C ARG A 17 32.56 17.32 11.01
N GLY A 18 33.22 16.16 10.92
CA GLY A 18 33.04 15.25 9.79
C GLY A 18 31.54 15.02 9.58
N PRO A 19 31.11 14.68 8.36
CA PRO A 19 29.70 14.59 8.03
C PRO A 19 28.98 13.72 9.05
N SER A 20 28.11 14.36 9.84
CA SER A 20 27.23 13.66 10.77
C SER A 20 26.35 12.77 9.93
N MET A 21 26.74 11.51 9.79
CA MET A 21 25.89 10.48 9.20
C MET A 21 24.67 10.38 10.10
N SER A 22 23.62 11.12 9.74
CA SER A 22 22.30 10.96 10.31
C SER A 22 21.92 9.51 10.03
N ASN A 23 22.01 8.68 11.07
CA ASN A 23 21.65 7.27 11.01
C ASN A 23 20.12 7.18 11.03
N GLU A 24 19.52 7.77 10.00
CA GLU A 24 18.09 7.96 9.83
C GLU A 24 17.48 6.59 9.60
N LYS A 25 16.84 6.08 10.65
CA LYS A 25 16.19 4.78 10.64
C LYS A 25 15.05 4.81 9.65
N LYS A 26 15.32 4.32 8.42
CA LYS A 26 14.29 4.07 7.40
C LYS A 26 13.20 3.20 8.02
N ARG A 27 12.07 3.83 8.33
CA ARG A 27 10.88 3.18 8.89
C ARG A 27 9.84 3.05 7.78
N TRP A 28 9.21 1.89 7.68
CA TRP A 28 8.07 1.69 6.79
C TRP A 28 6.95 2.67 7.13
N ARG A 29 6.26 3.22 6.12
CA ARG A 29 5.03 4.01 6.34
C ARG A 29 4.02 3.10 7.04
N GLN A 30 3.44 3.60 8.12
CA GLN A 30 2.38 2.93 8.88
C GLN A 30 1.15 3.83 8.88
N GLU A 31 0.01 3.24 8.58
CA GLU A 31 -1.30 3.88 8.56
C GLU A 31 -2.29 2.92 9.25
N THR A 32 -3.38 3.44 9.82
CA THR A 32 -4.37 2.63 10.54
C THR A 32 -5.76 3.17 10.29
N PHE A 33 -6.67 2.32 9.84
CA PHE A 33 -8.10 2.62 9.65
C PHE A 33 -8.95 1.48 10.24
N ARG A 34 -10.22 1.77 10.56
CA ARG A 34 -11.14 0.79 11.16
C ARG A 34 -11.83 -0.01 10.06
N ALA A 35 -11.35 -1.23 9.81
CA ALA A 35 -11.83 -2.04 8.68
C ALA A 35 -13.07 -2.89 8.99
N HIS A 36 -13.02 -3.71 10.04
CA HIS A 36 -14.06 -4.68 10.39
C HIS A 36 -14.34 -4.65 11.90
N GLU A 37 -15.58 -4.98 12.30
CA GLU A 37 -15.88 -5.28 13.70
C GLU A 37 -15.39 -6.69 14.07
N GLY A 38 -14.96 -6.89 15.32
CA GLY A 38 -14.37 -8.15 15.81
C GLY A 38 -12.96 -8.49 15.28
N GLY A 39 -12.54 -7.96 14.13
CA GLY A 39 -11.18 -8.07 13.61
C GLY A 39 -11.11 -8.37 12.12
N VAL A 40 -9.89 -8.23 11.56
CA VAL A 40 -9.57 -8.60 10.16
C VAL A 40 -8.87 -9.94 10.17
N PHE A 41 -9.34 -10.89 9.37
CA PHE A 41 -8.79 -12.26 9.31
C PHE A 41 -8.07 -12.55 7.99
N ALA A 42 -8.49 -11.92 6.90
CA ALA A 42 -7.89 -12.10 5.58
C ALA A 42 -7.71 -10.77 4.86
N ILE A 43 -6.62 -10.65 4.09
CA ILE A 43 -6.32 -9.47 3.25
C ILE A 43 -5.75 -9.92 1.90
N SER A 44 -6.03 -9.19 0.82
CA SER A 44 -5.41 -9.41 -0.49
C SER A 44 -5.28 -8.11 -1.26
N TRP A 45 -4.11 -7.86 -1.85
CA TRP A 45 -3.83 -6.65 -2.62
C TRP A 45 -4.36 -6.77 -4.04
N ALA A 46 -4.94 -5.68 -4.56
CA ALA A 46 -5.28 -5.59 -5.97
C ALA A 46 -4.00 -5.56 -6.83
N PRO A 47 -4.05 -6.04 -8.09
CA PRO A 47 -2.97 -5.88 -9.05
C PRO A 47 -2.59 -4.41 -9.24
N ALA A 48 -1.28 -4.13 -9.28
CA ALA A 48 -0.76 -2.75 -9.39
C ALA A 48 -0.98 -2.12 -10.78
N ALA A 49 -0.99 -2.92 -11.84
CA ALA A 49 -1.27 -2.44 -13.19
C ALA A 49 -2.78 -2.47 -13.46
N SER A 50 -3.34 -1.37 -13.95
CA SER A 50 -4.69 -1.38 -14.51
C SER A 50 -4.70 -2.12 -15.86
N SER A 51 -5.89 -2.56 -16.27
CA SER A 51 -6.14 -3.32 -17.51
C SER A 51 -5.73 -2.61 -18.81
N GLN A 52 -5.39 -1.32 -18.76
CA GLN A 52 -4.96 -0.50 -19.89
C GLN A 52 -3.51 -0.78 -20.36
N ALA A 53 -2.72 -1.55 -19.60
CA ALA A 53 -1.32 -1.91 -19.92
C ALA A 53 -1.15 -2.87 -21.12
N GLY A 54 -2.12 -2.94 -22.03
CA GLY A 54 -2.20 -3.96 -23.09
C GLY A 54 -2.70 -3.47 -24.46
N ILE A 55 -2.65 -2.17 -24.76
CA ILE A 55 -2.91 -1.67 -26.13
C ILE A 55 -1.66 -1.89 -26.99
N PRO A 56 -1.65 -2.81 -27.98
CA PRO A 56 -0.52 -2.98 -28.89
C PRO A 56 -0.60 -1.87 -29.94
N GLY A 57 0.20 -0.81 -29.79
CA GLY A 57 0.21 0.33 -30.73
C GLY A 57 0.51 1.68 -30.10
N ALA A 58 0.46 1.82 -28.77
CA ALA A 58 1.10 2.94 -28.09
C ALA A 58 2.62 2.80 -28.22
N ALA A 59 3.28 3.78 -28.82
CA ALA A 59 4.65 3.64 -29.29
C ALA A 59 5.66 3.39 -28.16
N SER A 60 6.66 2.55 -28.46
CA SER A 60 7.83 2.37 -27.61
C SER A 60 8.74 3.60 -27.68
N ASP A 61 8.93 4.28 -26.55
CA ASP A 61 10.18 4.99 -26.28
C ASP A 61 11.00 4.17 -25.28
N SER A 62 12.31 4.05 -25.54
CA SER A 62 13.19 3.04 -24.96
C SER A 62 13.71 3.39 -23.54
N THR A 63 12.80 3.78 -22.64
CA THR A 63 13.08 4.05 -21.22
C THR A 63 11.90 3.64 -20.32
N GLY A 64 11.84 2.34 -19.99
CA GLY A 64 10.95 1.79 -18.98
C GLY A 64 9.55 1.40 -19.49
N CYS A 65 9.04 0.26 -19.03
CA CYS A 65 7.66 -0.14 -19.25
C CYS A 65 6.72 0.75 -18.42
N GLY A 66 6.23 1.84 -19.02
CA GLY A 66 5.28 2.78 -18.44
C GLY A 66 3.88 2.18 -18.23
N ALA A 67 3.77 1.13 -17.42
CA ALA A 67 2.50 0.65 -16.94
C ALA A 67 1.83 1.77 -16.12
N VAL A 68 0.61 2.15 -16.49
CA VAL A 68 -0.20 3.05 -15.67
C VAL A 68 -0.54 2.31 -14.38
N ILE A 69 0.19 2.65 -13.31
CA ILE A 69 -0.05 2.10 -11.99
C ILE A 69 -1.40 2.65 -11.53
N GLY A 70 -2.32 1.73 -11.23
CA GLY A 70 -3.64 2.09 -10.71
C GLY A 70 -3.57 2.60 -9.27
N PRO A 71 -4.65 3.22 -8.77
CA PRO A 71 -4.76 3.55 -7.35
C PRO A 71 -4.59 2.27 -6.52
N ARG A 72 -3.90 2.37 -5.38
CA ARG A 72 -3.72 1.21 -4.49
C ARG A 72 -5.08 0.77 -3.98
N ARG A 73 -5.39 -0.51 -4.15
CA ARG A 73 -6.59 -1.14 -3.59
C ARG A 73 -6.20 -2.44 -2.90
N LEU A 74 -6.97 -2.79 -1.88
CA LEU A 74 -6.88 -4.07 -1.19
C LEU A 74 -8.28 -4.52 -0.80
N VAL A 75 -8.50 -5.83 -0.72
CA VAL A 75 -9.69 -6.41 -0.12
C VAL A 75 -9.35 -6.92 1.28
N THR A 76 -10.28 -6.81 2.21
CA THR A 76 -10.24 -7.43 3.54
C THR A 76 -11.50 -8.24 3.81
N GLY A 77 -11.36 -9.28 4.62
CA GLY A 77 -12.47 -10.02 5.23
C GLY A 77 -12.29 -10.12 6.75
N GLY A 78 -13.40 -10.13 7.49
CA GLY A 78 -13.35 -10.05 8.96
C GLY A 78 -14.42 -10.85 9.71
N ALA A 79 -14.44 -10.63 11.03
CA ALA A 79 -15.36 -11.28 11.96
C ALA A 79 -16.81 -10.75 11.89
N ASP A 80 -17.05 -9.65 11.17
CA ASP A 80 -18.37 -9.06 10.88
C ASP A 80 -19.07 -9.69 9.64
N HIS A 81 -18.49 -10.79 9.12
CA HIS A 81 -18.95 -11.54 7.95
C HIS A 81 -18.94 -10.70 6.66
N GLN A 82 -18.30 -9.52 6.68
CA GLN A 82 -18.20 -8.65 5.52
C GLN A 82 -16.91 -8.88 4.75
N VAL A 83 -16.97 -8.62 3.44
CA VAL A 83 -15.80 -8.47 2.56
C VAL A 83 -15.82 -7.05 2.01
N ARG A 84 -14.75 -6.29 2.27
CA ARG A 84 -14.63 -4.87 1.95
C ARG A 84 -13.44 -4.61 1.04
N ILE A 85 -13.64 -3.80 0.02
CA ILE A 85 -12.64 -3.34 -0.92
C ILE A 85 -12.31 -1.89 -0.60
N TRP A 86 -11.06 -1.64 -0.27
CA TRP A 86 -10.54 -0.33 0.07
C TRP A 86 -9.80 0.28 -1.11
N ARG A 87 -9.80 1.61 -1.18
CA ARG A 87 -8.99 2.39 -2.12
C ARG A 87 -8.22 3.44 -1.34
N HIS A 88 -6.92 3.53 -1.59
CA HIS A 88 -6.09 4.62 -1.12
C HIS A 88 -6.30 5.83 -2.04
N ASP A 89 -6.55 6.99 -1.46
CA ASP A 89 -6.54 8.26 -2.17
C ASP A 89 -5.13 8.88 -2.06
N GLU A 90 -4.47 9.10 -3.19
CA GLU A 90 -3.11 9.66 -3.22
C GLU A 90 -3.09 11.18 -2.96
N LEU A 91 -4.25 11.86 -2.99
CA LEU A 91 -4.36 13.29 -2.67
C LEU A 91 -4.56 13.53 -1.18
N THR A 92 -5.38 12.72 -0.49
CA THR A 92 -5.59 12.83 0.97
C THR A 92 -4.63 11.95 1.78
N ASP A 93 -3.99 10.97 1.14
CA ASP A 93 -3.14 9.93 1.75
C ASP A 93 -3.89 9.00 2.73
N GLU A 94 -5.20 8.83 2.53
CA GLU A 94 -6.12 8.04 3.37
C GLU A 94 -6.71 6.81 2.64
N TRP A 95 -7.10 5.79 3.41
CA TRP A 95 -7.92 4.67 2.93
C TRP A 95 -9.43 4.91 3.07
N ALA A 96 -10.16 4.77 1.96
CA ALA A 96 -11.63 4.79 1.93
C ALA A 96 -12.23 3.41 1.63
N ASP A 97 -13.35 3.07 2.28
CA ASP A 97 -14.21 1.95 1.88
C ASP A 97 -14.78 2.29 0.49
N SER A 98 -14.37 1.53 -0.52
CA SER A 98 -14.71 1.78 -1.91
C SER A 98 -15.94 0.98 -2.31
N HIS A 99 -16.02 -0.28 -1.92
CA HIS A 99 -17.10 -1.23 -2.21
C HIS A 99 -17.12 -2.29 -1.10
N HIS A 100 -18.28 -2.85 -0.80
CA HIS A 100 -18.43 -4.05 0.02
C HIS A 100 -19.30 -5.07 -0.71
N PHE A 101 -19.17 -6.34 -0.34
CA PHE A 101 -20.06 -7.39 -0.82
C PHE A 101 -21.46 -7.19 -0.19
N PRO A 102 -22.56 -7.64 -0.83
CA PRO A 102 -23.88 -7.57 -0.22
C PRO A 102 -23.92 -8.26 1.15
N ALA A 103 -24.65 -7.66 2.10
CA ALA A 103 -24.79 -8.24 3.43
C ALA A 103 -25.61 -9.54 3.36
N GLY A 104 -25.13 -10.60 4.03
CA GLY A 104 -25.78 -11.92 4.07
C GLY A 104 -25.27 -12.93 3.03
N GLU A 105 -24.34 -12.56 2.16
CA GLU A 105 -23.64 -13.52 1.26
C GLU A 105 -22.76 -14.51 2.02
N HIS A 106 -22.25 -14.09 3.19
CA HIS A 106 -21.61 -14.94 4.19
C HIS A 106 -22.38 -14.84 5.52
N GLY A 107 -22.60 -15.99 6.15
CA GLY A 107 -23.30 -16.16 7.42
C GLY A 107 -22.38 -16.30 8.64
N ASP A 108 -21.09 -16.55 8.43
CA ASP A 108 -20.06 -16.67 9.48
C ASP A 108 -18.74 -15.93 9.07
N TRP A 109 -17.71 -16.01 9.90
CA TRP A 109 -16.41 -15.35 9.75
C TRP A 109 -15.71 -15.64 8.43
N ILE A 110 -15.20 -14.59 7.77
CA ILE A 110 -14.39 -14.75 6.56
C ILE A 110 -13.06 -15.41 6.92
N ARG A 111 -12.68 -16.44 6.17
CA ARG A 111 -11.43 -17.20 6.35
C ARG A 111 -10.34 -16.84 5.36
N ASP A 112 -10.70 -16.53 4.12
CA ASP A 112 -9.75 -16.04 3.12
C ASP A 112 -10.43 -15.08 2.12
N VAL A 113 -9.63 -14.21 1.52
CA VAL A 113 -10.02 -13.33 0.40
C VAL A 113 -8.89 -13.30 -0.64
N ALA A 114 -9.23 -13.40 -1.92
CA ALA A 114 -8.25 -13.42 -3.01
C ALA A 114 -8.66 -12.47 -4.13
N TRP A 115 -7.86 -11.43 -4.38
CA TRP A 115 -8.02 -10.57 -5.55
C TRP A 115 -7.36 -11.21 -6.78
N ARG A 116 -8.15 -11.41 -7.84
CA ARG A 116 -7.68 -12.01 -9.09
C ARG A 116 -6.69 -11.09 -9.84
N PRO A 117 -5.54 -11.60 -10.32
CA PRO A 117 -4.74 -10.93 -11.35
C PRO A 117 -5.55 -10.66 -12.63
N ASN A 118 -5.71 -9.40 -13.00
CA ASN A 118 -6.57 -8.93 -14.10
C ASN A 118 -5.79 -8.42 -15.33
N VAL A 119 -4.53 -8.86 -15.50
CA VAL A 119 -3.70 -8.49 -16.66
C VAL A 119 -4.42 -8.87 -17.96
N GLY A 120 -4.69 -7.88 -18.81
CA GLY A 120 -5.40 -8.06 -20.07
C GLY A 120 -6.91 -8.26 -19.98
N MET A 121 -7.53 -8.13 -18.80
CA MET A 121 -8.98 -8.29 -18.60
C MET A 121 -9.61 -7.00 -18.00
N PRO A 122 -10.68 -6.45 -18.59
CA PRO A 122 -11.34 -5.24 -18.09
C PRO A 122 -12.27 -5.51 -16.89
N THR A 123 -11.90 -6.44 -16.01
CA THR A 123 -12.71 -6.84 -14.85
C THR A 123 -11.87 -6.93 -13.59
N ASN A 124 -12.45 -6.49 -12.47
CA ASN A 124 -12.01 -6.94 -11.16
C ASN A 124 -12.77 -8.22 -10.80
N THR A 125 -12.09 -9.19 -10.20
CA THR A 125 -12.72 -10.37 -9.61
C THR A 125 -12.10 -10.59 -8.24
N VAL A 126 -12.93 -10.86 -7.25
CA VAL A 126 -12.50 -11.22 -5.90
C VAL A 126 -13.25 -12.49 -5.49
N ALA A 127 -12.53 -13.44 -4.91
CA ALA A 127 -13.11 -14.59 -4.25
C ALA A 127 -12.99 -14.43 -2.72
N SER A 128 -13.97 -14.92 -1.98
CA SER A 128 -13.93 -15.01 -0.52
C SER A 128 -14.54 -16.33 -0.06
N CYS A 129 -14.07 -16.85 1.08
CA CYS A 129 -14.66 -18.02 1.73
C CYS A 129 -14.93 -17.76 3.22
N SER A 130 -15.94 -18.42 3.77
CA SER A 130 -16.36 -18.30 5.17
C SER A 130 -16.34 -19.65 5.89
N GLU A 131 -16.31 -19.61 7.23
CA GLU A 131 -16.44 -20.79 8.11
C GLU A 131 -17.75 -21.57 7.85
N ASP A 132 -18.80 -20.90 7.38
CA ASP A 132 -20.07 -21.54 6.98
C ASP A 132 -19.98 -22.45 5.74
N GLY A 133 -18.82 -22.50 5.08
CA GLY A 133 -18.55 -23.31 3.89
C GLY A 133 -18.94 -22.66 2.56
N SER A 134 -19.44 -21.43 2.56
CA SER A 134 -19.75 -20.67 1.35
C SER A 134 -18.50 -20.08 0.69
N ILE A 135 -18.58 -19.93 -0.64
CA ILE A 135 -17.58 -19.23 -1.46
C ILE A 135 -18.35 -18.22 -2.32
N VAL A 136 -17.97 -16.95 -2.23
CA VAL A 136 -18.62 -15.85 -2.94
C VAL A 136 -17.63 -15.27 -3.94
N ILE A 137 -18.08 -15.08 -5.18
CA ILE A 137 -17.27 -14.50 -6.27
C ILE A 137 -17.88 -13.16 -6.68
N TRP A 138 -17.23 -12.07 -6.27
CA TRP A 138 -17.60 -10.72 -6.71
C TRP A 138 -16.89 -10.37 -8.02
N MET A 139 -17.63 -9.75 -8.94
CA MET A 139 -17.11 -9.26 -10.21
C MET A 139 -17.57 -7.83 -10.49
N GLN A 140 -16.64 -6.98 -10.92
CA GLN A 140 -16.91 -5.63 -11.39
C GLN A 140 -16.30 -5.45 -12.78
N THR A 141 -17.15 -5.19 -13.77
CA THR A 141 -16.72 -4.72 -15.09
C THR A 141 -16.25 -3.27 -14.99
N MET A 142 -15.08 -2.98 -15.55
CA MET A 142 -14.62 -1.62 -15.77
C MET A 142 -15.26 -1.11 -17.07
N ALA A 143 -16.01 -0.02 -16.99
CA ALA A 143 -16.60 0.69 -18.13
C ALA A 143 -15.68 1.81 -18.60
#